data_AF-A0A378A0M8-F1
#
_entry.id   AF-A0A378A0M8-F1
#
_cell.length_a   1.000
_cell.length_b   1.000
_cell.length_c   1.000
_cell.angle_alpha   90.00
_cell.angle_beta   90.00
_cell.angle_gamma   90.00
#
_symmetry.space_group_name_H-M   'P 1'
#
loop_
_entity.id
_entity.type
_entity.pdbx_description
1 polymer ?
#
loop_
_entity_poly.entity_id
_entity_poly.type
_entity_poly.pdbx_seq_one_letter_code
_entity_poly.pdbx_strand_id
1 'polypeptide(L)'
;MDTHVHLESSHLPPERYAEIVLTQGTTAVFWDPHELANVLGVEGVRYAVDASRHLPLQVMVAAPSSVPSTPGLEMSGADFAGAEMETMLGWPEVRGVAEVMDMHGVLHGSERMQEIVQAGLNSGKLIEGHARGLSGADLQAYLAAGVTSDHELTSADDALEKLRAGLTIEIRGSPPLSAAGYRRDVKNAAAPLLANHRLHR
;
A
#
# COMPACT_ATOMS: atom_id res chain seq x y z
N MET A 1 9.55 11.66 -0.20
CA MET A 1 8.30 10.97 -0.57
C MET A 1 7.91 10.08 0.57
N ASP A 2 6.63 10.07 0.92
CA ASP A 2 6.01 9.03 1.72
C ASP A 2 5.38 7.99 0.78
N THR A 3 5.74 6.72 0.92
CA THR A 3 5.38 5.67 -0.05
C THR A 3 4.09 4.95 0.28
N HIS A 4 3.56 5.11 1.50
CA HIS A 4 2.29 4.52 1.88
C HIS A 4 1.74 5.29 3.09
N VAL A 5 0.60 5.95 2.94
CA VAL A 5 -0.01 6.74 4.01
C VAL A 5 -1.52 6.82 3.87
N HIS A 6 -2.19 6.94 5.01
CA HIS A 6 -3.61 7.32 5.10
C HIS A 6 -3.70 8.73 5.67
N LEU A 7 -4.21 9.68 4.87
CA LEU A 7 -4.35 11.06 5.35
C LEU A 7 -5.41 11.15 6.45
N GLU A 8 -6.43 10.30 6.38
CA GLU A 8 -7.56 10.21 7.32
C GLU A 8 -7.09 9.97 8.76
N SER A 9 -6.03 9.18 8.93
CA SER A 9 -5.41 8.94 10.24
C SER A 9 -4.88 10.21 10.92
N SER A 10 -4.60 11.27 10.16
CA SER A 10 -4.21 12.58 10.71
C SER A 10 -5.40 13.42 11.20
N HIS A 11 -6.63 13.02 10.87
CA HIS A 11 -7.86 13.76 11.12
C HIS A 11 -7.89 15.17 10.48
N LEU A 12 -7.10 15.37 9.42
CA LEU A 12 -7.03 16.62 8.67
C LEU A 12 -7.53 16.42 7.24
N PRO A 13 -8.14 17.44 6.64
CA PRO A 13 -8.41 17.41 5.20
C PRO A 13 -7.09 17.55 4.41
N PRO A 14 -7.04 17.10 3.14
CA PRO A 14 -5.80 17.03 2.35
C PRO A 14 -5.02 18.35 2.26
N GLU A 15 -5.70 19.49 2.19
CA GLU A 15 -5.07 20.80 2.16
C GLU A 15 -4.29 21.12 3.44
N ARG A 16 -4.82 20.76 4.62
CA ARG A 16 -4.16 20.99 5.90
C ARG A 16 -3.03 19.99 6.13
N TYR A 17 -3.21 18.76 5.68
CA TYR A 17 -2.13 17.78 5.68
C TYR A 17 -0.95 18.28 4.84
N ALA A 18 -1.20 18.75 3.62
CA ALA A 18 -0.18 19.28 2.71
C ALA A 18 0.58 20.47 3.29
N GLU A 19 -0.12 21.46 3.88
CA GLU A 19 0.50 22.61 4.56
C GLU A 19 1.54 22.19 5.60
N ILE A 20 1.26 21.13 6.36
CA ILE A 20 2.15 20.65 7.43
C ILE A 20 3.34 19.89 6.84
N VAL A 21 3.11 18.86 6.02
CA VAL A 21 4.17 17.94 5.61
C VAL A 21 5.17 18.58 4.64
N LEU A 22 4.74 19.58 3.85
CA LEU A 22 5.62 20.33 2.97
C LEU A 22 6.66 21.14 3.76
N THR A 23 6.27 21.73 4.91
CA THR A 23 7.22 22.45 5.78
C THR A 23 8.29 21.55 6.39
N GLN A 24 8.03 20.23 6.42
CA GLN A 24 8.96 19.21 6.89
C GLN A 24 9.75 18.55 5.74
N GLY A 25 9.54 18.98 4.49
CA GLY A 25 10.27 18.51 3.32
C GLY A 25 9.65 17.33 2.57
N THR A 26 8.47 16.84 2.96
CA THR A 26 7.74 15.83 2.19
C THR A 26 7.03 16.51 1.02
N THR A 27 7.48 16.21 -0.20
CA THR A 27 6.95 16.80 -1.44
C THR A 27 6.05 15.89 -2.24
N ALA A 28 5.96 14.60 -1.87
CA ALA A 28 5.10 13.63 -2.53
C ALA A 28 4.62 12.56 -1.54
N VAL A 29 3.40 12.08 -1.72
CA VAL A 29 2.79 10.99 -0.95
C VAL A 29 2.06 10.00 -1.87
N PHE A 30 2.04 8.72 -1.50
CA PHE A 30 1.16 7.71 -2.06
C PHE A 30 0.05 7.42 -1.03
N TRP A 31 -1.15 7.88 -1.33
CA TRP A 31 -2.28 7.89 -0.41
C TRP A 31 -3.24 6.75 -0.71
N ASP A 32 -3.44 5.86 0.25
CA ASP A 32 -4.56 4.92 0.28
C ASP A 32 -5.75 5.53 1.05
N PRO A 33 -6.84 5.97 0.36
CA PRO A 33 -8.00 6.56 1.00
C PRO A 33 -9.02 5.48 1.46
N HIS A 34 -8.56 4.37 2.05
CA HIS A 34 -9.44 3.25 2.36
C HIS A 34 -10.48 3.58 3.43
N GLU A 35 -10.23 4.57 4.29
CA GLU A 35 -11.18 5.00 5.31
C GLU A 35 -12.33 5.77 4.66
N LEU A 36 -12.03 6.65 3.70
CA LEU A 36 -13.06 7.30 2.89
C LEU A 36 -13.86 6.29 2.07
N ALA A 37 -13.20 5.30 1.47
CA ALA A 37 -13.88 4.28 0.68
C ALA A 37 -14.80 3.39 1.52
N ASN A 38 -14.39 3.01 2.74
CA ASN A 38 -15.26 2.27 3.64
C ASN A 38 -16.50 3.07 4.08
N VAL A 39 -16.47 4.41 4.04
CA VAL A 39 -17.64 5.21 4.42
C VAL A 39 -18.50 5.58 3.21
N LEU A 40 -17.88 5.96 2.09
CA LEU A 40 -18.54 6.61 0.96
C LEU A 40 -18.39 5.84 -0.36
N GLY A 41 -17.69 4.71 -0.37
CA GLY A 41 -17.40 3.94 -1.57
C GLY A 41 -16.56 4.69 -2.60
N VAL A 42 -16.84 4.45 -3.88
CA VAL A 42 -16.11 5.04 -5.01
C VAL A 42 -16.16 6.58 -4.97
N GLU A 43 -17.24 7.15 -4.45
CA GLU A 43 -17.37 8.61 -4.26
C GLU A 43 -16.38 9.16 -3.21
N GLY A 44 -16.05 8.38 -2.17
CA GLY A 44 -15.00 8.73 -1.22
C GLY A 44 -13.62 8.81 -1.87
N VAL A 45 -13.31 7.85 -2.76
CA VAL A 45 -12.06 7.85 -3.54
C VAL A 45 -12.04 8.98 -4.57
N ARG A 46 -13.19 9.28 -5.20
CA ARG A 46 -13.33 10.43 -6.09
C ARG A 46 -13.05 11.74 -5.35
N TYR A 47 -13.61 11.92 -4.15
CA TYR A 47 -13.31 13.06 -3.29
C TYR A 47 -11.80 13.18 -3.01
N ALA A 48 -11.14 12.08 -2.66
CA ALA A 48 -9.70 12.05 -2.43
C ALA A 48 -8.90 12.55 -3.65
N VAL A 49 -9.26 12.06 -4.85
CA VAL A 49 -8.66 12.52 -6.11
C VAL A 49 -8.90 14.02 -6.31
N ASP A 50 -10.14 14.48 -6.22
CA ASP A 50 -10.50 15.87 -6.51
C ASP A 50 -9.87 16.85 -5.51
N ALA A 51 -9.84 16.51 -4.22
CA ALA A 51 -9.22 17.31 -3.16
C ALA A 51 -7.69 17.44 -3.32
N SER A 52 -7.07 16.53 -4.07
CA SER A 52 -5.61 16.48 -4.23
C SER A 52 -5.05 17.25 -5.43
N ARG A 53 -5.86 17.52 -6.47
CA ARG A 53 -5.41 18.02 -7.79
C ARG A 53 -4.64 19.34 -7.79
N HIS A 54 -4.91 20.22 -6.83
CA HIS A 54 -4.36 21.58 -6.80
C HIS A 54 -3.46 21.84 -5.60
N LEU A 55 -3.06 20.78 -4.90
CA LEU A 55 -2.17 20.91 -3.76
C LEU A 55 -0.72 21.14 -4.24
N PRO A 56 0.07 21.93 -3.50
CA PRO A 56 1.52 22.01 -3.72
C PRO A 56 2.25 20.70 -3.36
N LEU A 57 1.57 19.76 -2.69
CA LEU A 57 2.02 18.40 -2.43
C LEU A 57 1.63 17.50 -3.61
N GLN A 58 2.56 16.72 -4.15
CA GLN A 58 2.22 15.70 -5.13
C GLN A 58 1.54 14.51 -4.45
N VAL A 59 0.26 14.31 -4.73
CA VAL A 59 -0.51 13.18 -4.19
C VAL A 59 -0.76 12.16 -5.30
N MET A 60 -0.36 10.91 -5.05
CA MET A 60 -0.66 9.76 -5.90
C MET A 60 -1.68 8.92 -5.15
N VAL A 61 -2.87 8.72 -5.70
CA VAL A 61 -3.95 8.02 -5.00
C VAL A 61 -3.87 6.52 -5.31
N ALA A 62 -4.15 5.67 -4.34
CA ALA A 62 -4.30 4.24 -4.53
C ALA A 62 -5.80 3.86 -4.56
N ALA A 63 -6.14 2.77 -5.23
CA ALA A 63 -7.49 2.22 -5.22
C ALA A 63 -7.64 1.27 -4.02
N PRO A 64 -8.49 1.56 -3.03
CA PRO A 64 -8.68 0.72 -1.85
C PRO A 64 -9.11 -0.70 -2.22
N SER A 65 -8.44 -1.71 -1.67
CA SER A 65 -8.58 -3.11 -2.10
C SER A 65 -9.49 -3.95 -1.19
N SER A 66 -9.79 -3.47 0.02
CA SER A 66 -10.42 -4.27 1.07
C SER A 66 -11.56 -3.50 1.74
N VAL A 67 -12.63 -3.28 0.97
CA VAL A 67 -13.83 -2.55 1.38
C VAL A 67 -15.07 -3.44 1.19
N PRO A 68 -15.69 -4.01 2.25
CA PRO A 68 -15.14 -4.14 3.61
C PRO A 68 -13.91 -5.05 3.65
N SER A 69 -13.22 -5.05 4.78
CA SER A 69 -12.07 -5.92 5.02
C SER A 69 -12.47 -7.39 5.20
N THR A 70 -13.65 -7.63 5.78
CA THR A 70 -14.18 -8.97 6.10
C THR A 70 -15.63 -9.13 5.64
N PRO A 71 -15.88 -9.30 4.33
CA PRO A 71 -17.24 -9.46 3.78
C PRO A 71 -18.06 -10.52 4.52
N GLY A 72 -19.31 -10.17 4.84
CA GLY A 72 -20.23 -11.05 5.56
C GLY A 72 -20.03 -11.11 7.08
N LEU A 73 -18.92 -10.59 7.62
CA LEU A 73 -18.68 -10.45 9.06
C LEU A 73 -18.89 -9.03 9.57
N GLU A 74 -18.80 -8.04 8.68
CA GLU A 74 -19.02 -6.64 8.99
C GLU A 74 -19.89 -5.93 7.94
N MET A 75 -20.30 -4.71 8.26
CA MET A 75 -20.98 -3.80 7.33
C MET A 75 -20.08 -2.58 7.10
N SER A 76 -19.92 -2.22 5.82
CA SER A 76 -19.24 -1.01 5.37
C SER A 76 -20.20 -0.19 4.52
N GLY A 77 -19.90 1.08 4.29
CA GLY A 77 -20.68 1.97 3.42
C GLY A 77 -20.60 1.57 1.94
N ALA A 78 -19.69 0.67 1.58
CA ALA A 78 -19.53 0.14 0.24
C ALA A 78 -19.02 -1.31 0.25
N ASP A 79 -19.07 -1.94 -0.93
CA ASP A 79 -18.50 -3.25 -1.21
C ASP A 79 -17.77 -3.17 -2.55
N PHE A 80 -16.47 -3.46 -2.56
CA PHE A 80 -15.61 -3.38 -3.74
C PHE A 80 -15.18 -4.77 -4.20
N ALA A 81 -15.27 -4.98 -5.52
CA ALA A 81 -14.74 -6.13 -6.23
C ALA A 81 -14.07 -5.66 -7.54
N GLY A 82 -14.05 -6.51 -8.59
CA GLY A 82 -13.39 -6.18 -9.86
C GLY A 82 -13.90 -4.90 -10.52
N ALA A 83 -15.22 -4.66 -10.54
CA ALA A 83 -15.81 -3.54 -11.27
C ALA A 83 -15.42 -2.16 -10.69
N GLU A 84 -15.44 -2.03 -9.36
CA GLU A 84 -15.01 -0.80 -8.68
C GLU A 84 -13.51 -0.59 -8.86
N MET A 85 -12.73 -1.67 -8.79
CA MET A 85 -11.28 -1.63 -8.97
C MET A 85 -10.91 -1.18 -10.39
N GLU A 86 -11.53 -1.75 -11.44
CA GLU A 86 -11.35 -1.31 -12.83
C GLU A 86 -11.73 0.15 -13.03
N THR A 87 -12.83 0.59 -12.42
CA THR A 87 -13.28 1.98 -12.48
C THR A 87 -12.23 2.94 -11.91
N MET A 88 -11.73 2.66 -10.69
CA MET A 88 -10.73 3.49 -10.03
C MET A 88 -9.38 3.45 -10.76
N LEU A 89 -8.93 2.27 -11.17
CA LEU A 89 -7.68 2.10 -11.93
C LEU A 89 -7.76 2.72 -13.33
N GLY A 90 -8.95 3.02 -13.85
CA GLY A 90 -9.12 3.82 -15.06
C GLY A 90 -8.73 5.30 -14.89
N TRP A 91 -8.62 5.81 -13.66
CA TRP A 91 -8.31 7.23 -13.42
C TRP A 91 -6.80 7.51 -13.50
N PRO A 92 -6.38 8.61 -14.13
CA PRO A 92 -4.96 8.96 -14.26
C PRO A 92 -4.29 9.34 -12.91
N GLU A 93 -5.07 9.78 -11.93
CA GLU A 93 -4.59 10.12 -10.59
C GLU A 93 -4.35 8.89 -9.71
N VAL A 94 -5.05 7.78 -10.01
CA VAL A 94 -4.88 6.51 -9.30
C VAL A 94 -3.64 5.80 -9.83
N ARG A 95 -2.70 5.42 -8.97
CA ARG A 95 -1.37 4.88 -9.35
C ARG A 95 -1.13 3.43 -8.97
N GLY A 96 -2.12 2.77 -8.38
CA GLY A 96 -2.07 1.35 -8.08
C GLY A 96 -3.26 0.89 -7.25
N VAL A 97 -3.28 -0.41 -6.99
CA VAL A 97 -4.11 -1.03 -5.96
C VAL A 97 -3.44 -0.77 -4.62
N ALA A 98 -4.22 -0.29 -3.66
CA ALA A 98 -3.76 -0.07 -2.29
C ALA A 98 -3.53 -1.41 -1.57
N GLU A 99 -2.96 -1.33 -0.37
CA GLU A 99 -2.58 -2.47 0.45
C GLU A 99 -3.59 -3.64 0.45
N VAL A 100 -3.20 -4.78 -0.13
CA VAL A 100 -4.07 -5.95 -0.23
C VAL A 100 -4.11 -6.71 1.11
N MET A 101 -4.93 -6.24 2.04
CA MET A 101 -5.00 -6.80 3.41
C MET A 101 -5.75 -8.13 3.53
N ASP A 102 -6.63 -8.49 2.58
CA ASP A 102 -7.23 -9.82 2.52
C ASP A 102 -6.24 -10.88 1.97
N MET A 103 -5.16 -11.09 2.73
CA MET A 103 -4.13 -12.10 2.44
C MET A 103 -4.74 -13.50 2.32
N HIS A 104 -5.70 -13.84 3.18
CA HIS A 104 -6.36 -15.14 3.15
C HIS A 104 -7.11 -15.35 1.83
N GLY A 105 -7.87 -14.35 1.38
CA GLY A 105 -8.53 -14.36 0.07
C GLY A 105 -7.53 -14.56 -1.07
N VAL A 106 -6.38 -13.90 -1.03
CA VAL A 106 -5.31 -14.09 -2.04
C VAL A 106 -4.75 -15.52 -2.00
N LEU A 107 -4.34 -16.01 -0.83
CA LEU A 107 -3.70 -17.33 -0.68
C LEU A 107 -4.62 -18.50 -1.02
N HIS A 108 -5.93 -18.34 -0.79
CA HIS A 108 -6.93 -19.36 -1.06
C HIS A 108 -7.72 -19.12 -2.36
N GLY A 109 -7.33 -18.10 -3.15
CA GLY A 109 -7.92 -17.81 -4.45
C GLY A 109 -9.41 -17.47 -4.37
N SER A 110 -9.82 -16.61 -3.44
CA SER A 110 -11.19 -16.08 -3.41
C SER A 110 -11.50 -15.32 -4.70
N GLU A 111 -12.72 -15.47 -5.22
CA GLU A 111 -13.15 -14.82 -6.47
C GLU A 111 -12.94 -13.29 -6.40
N ARG A 112 -13.39 -12.66 -5.32
CA ARG A 112 -13.22 -11.22 -5.08
C ARG A 112 -11.76 -10.76 -5.15
N MET A 113 -10.84 -11.48 -4.50
CA MET A 113 -9.41 -11.10 -4.53
C MET A 113 -8.76 -11.38 -5.88
N GLN A 114 -9.16 -12.44 -6.58
CA GLN A 114 -8.71 -12.69 -7.94
C GLN A 114 -9.12 -11.55 -8.87
N GLU A 115 -10.38 -11.09 -8.80
CA GLU A 115 -10.87 -9.96 -9.59
C GLU A 115 -10.08 -8.67 -9.33
N ILE A 116 -9.87 -8.32 -8.05
CA ILE A 116 -9.15 -7.11 -7.65
C ILE A 116 -7.68 -7.14 -8.10
N VAL A 117 -6.98 -8.25 -7.83
CA VAL A 117 -5.56 -8.39 -8.20
C VAL A 117 -5.42 -8.42 -9.73
N GLN A 118 -6.32 -9.11 -10.43
CA GLN A 118 -6.31 -9.16 -11.89
C GLN A 118 -6.58 -7.78 -12.51
N ALA A 119 -7.49 -6.98 -11.95
CA ALA A 119 -7.70 -5.59 -12.37
C ALA A 119 -6.42 -4.76 -12.18
N GLY A 120 -5.73 -4.93 -11.05
CA GLY A 120 -4.40 -4.36 -10.79
C GLY A 120 -3.39 -4.72 -11.88
N LEU A 121 -3.23 -6.01 -12.16
CA LEU A 121 -2.32 -6.52 -13.19
C LEU A 121 -2.66 -5.97 -14.58
N ASN A 122 -3.94 -5.98 -14.96
CA ASN A 122 -4.42 -5.49 -16.25
C ASN A 122 -4.16 -3.99 -16.44
N SER A 123 -4.21 -3.21 -15.35
CA SER A 123 -3.93 -1.78 -15.39
C SER A 123 -2.45 -1.44 -15.63
N GLY A 124 -1.54 -2.40 -15.38
CA GLY A 124 -0.09 -2.18 -15.41
C GLY A 124 0.42 -1.24 -14.31
N LYS A 125 -0.41 -0.95 -13.30
CA LYS A 125 -0.07 -0.10 -12.15
C LYS A 125 0.46 -0.94 -10.98
N LEU A 126 0.84 -0.28 -9.91
CA LEU A 126 1.35 -0.94 -8.70
C LEU A 126 0.25 -1.76 -8.01
N ILE A 127 0.66 -2.78 -7.27
CA ILE A 127 -0.19 -3.53 -6.34
C ILE A 127 0.55 -3.57 -5.01
N GLU A 128 0.12 -2.72 -4.08
CA GLU A 128 0.70 -2.66 -2.73
C GLU A 128 0.19 -3.79 -1.85
N GLY A 129 1.01 -4.20 -0.89
CA GLY A 129 0.71 -5.32 -0.01
C GLY A 129 0.60 -4.95 1.45
N HIS A 130 -0.02 -5.87 2.20
CA HIS A 130 -0.06 -5.92 3.65
C HIS A 130 0.29 -7.34 4.08
N ALA A 131 1.57 -7.68 4.08
CA ALA A 131 2.07 -9.05 4.24
C ALA A 131 2.40 -9.40 5.71
N ARG A 132 1.57 -8.95 6.66
CA ARG A 132 1.82 -9.16 8.09
C ARG A 132 1.83 -10.66 8.42
N GLY A 133 2.96 -11.16 8.89
CA GLY A 133 3.11 -12.55 9.33
C GLY A 133 3.24 -13.58 8.19
N LEU A 134 3.23 -13.16 6.93
CA LEU A 134 3.52 -14.07 5.81
C LEU A 134 5.02 -14.39 5.76
N SER A 135 5.34 -15.68 5.58
CA SER A 135 6.70 -16.18 5.42
C SER A 135 6.71 -17.41 4.52
N GLY A 136 7.89 -17.82 4.04
CA GLY A 136 8.06 -19.04 3.27
C GLY A 136 7.12 -19.14 2.07
N ALA A 137 6.39 -20.25 1.97
CA ALA A 137 5.52 -20.54 0.83
C ALA A 137 4.34 -19.56 0.70
N ASP A 138 3.76 -19.10 1.81
CA ASP A 138 2.63 -18.18 1.79
C ASP A 138 3.07 -16.81 1.28
N LEU A 139 4.24 -16.32 1.72
CA LEU A 139 4.83 -15.11 1.18
C LEU A 139 5.05 -15.26 -0.34
N GLN A 140 5.63 -16.37 -0.80
CA GLN A 140 5.84 -16.60 -2.23
C GLN A 140 4.52 -16.65 -3.03
N ALA A 141 3.47 -17.26 -2.48
CA ALA A 141 2.15 -17.29 -3.12
C ALA A 141 1.54 -15.88 -3.24
N TYR A 142 1.68 -15.06 -2.22
CA TYR A 142 1.21 -13.68 -2.21
C TYR A 142 1.94 -12.80 -3.26
N LEU A 143 3.26 -12.95 -3.40
CA LEU A 143 4.02 -12.31 -4.48
C LEU A 143 3.62 -12.84 -5.86
N ALA A 144 3.42 -14.15 -5.99
CA ALA A 144 3.05 -14.78 -7.24
C ALA A 144 1.66 -14.33 -7.75
N ALA A 145 0.77 -13.91 -6.85
CA ALA A 145 -0.49 -13.29 -7.21
C ALA A 145 -0.30 -11.92 -7.89
N GLY A 146 0.81 -11.23 -7.62
CA GLY A 146 1.13 -9.93 -8.23
C GLY A 146 1.37 -8.81 -7.24
N VAL A 147 1.34 -9.07 -5.93
CA VAL A 147 1.63 -8.05 -4.90
C VAL A 147 3.12 -7.76 -4.86
N THR A 148 3.49 -6.48 -4.77
CA THR A 148 4.87 -6.02 -5.02
C THR A 148 5.54 -5.25 -3.90
N SER A 149 4.81 -4.95 -2.82
CA SER A 149 5.36 -4.24 -1.66
C SER A 149 4.81 -4.72 -0.32
N ASP A 150 5.41 -4.27 0.77
CA ASP A 150 4.90 -4.44 2.12
C ASP A 150 5.44 -3.37 3.10
N HIS A 151 4.60 -2.92 4.02
CA HIS A 151 4.95 -2.06 5.16
C HIS A 151 4.76 -2.75 6.53
N GLU A 152 4.26 -3.99 6.58
CA GLU A 152 3.95 -4.71 7.82
C GLU A 152 5.11 -5.51 8.39
N LEU A 153 6.20 -4.79 8.64
CA LEU A 153 7.45 -5.36 9.13
C LEU A 153 7.42 -5.50 10.65
N THR A 154 7.59 -6.73 11.12
CA THR A 154 7.51 -7.08 12.56
C THR A 154 8.88 -7.31 13.20
N SER A 155 9.91 -7.53 12.39
CA SER A 155 11.29 -7.73 12.84
C SER A 155 12.30 -7.41 11.72
N ALA A 156 13.60 -7.38 12.05
CA ALA A 156 14.65 -7.25 11.05
C ALA A 156 14.74 -8.49 10.14
N ASP A 157 14.52 -9.69 10.69
CA ASP A 157 14.53 -10.94 9.92
C ASP A 157 13.35 -10.99 8.95
N ASP A 158 12.16 -10.57 9.37
CA ASP A 158 10.96 -10.41 8.52
C ASP A 158 11.22 -9.46 7.36
N ALA A 159 11.81 -8.28 7.63
CA ALA A 159 12.19 -7.34 6.58
C ALA A 159 13.24 -7.91 5.61
N LEU A 160 14.20 -8.68 6.10
CA LEU A 160 15.21 -9.31 5.24
C LEU A 160 14.63 -10.44 4.39
N GLU A 161 13.70 -11.23 4.92
CA GLU A 161 13.00 -12.27 4.17
C GLU A 161 12.20 -11.64 3.02
N LYS A 162 11.38 -10.62 3.33
CA LYS A 162 10.57 -9.90 2.33
C LYS A 162 11.42 -9.19 1.27
N LEU A 163 12.53 -8.58 1.68
CA LEU A 163 13.49 -7.98 0.76
C LEU A 163 14.12 -9.04 -0.17
N ARG A 164 14.50 -10.20 0.37
CA ARG A 164 15.05 -11.31 -0.42
C ARG A 164 14.02 -11.96 -1.33
N ALA A 165 12.75 -11.96 -0.94
CA ALA A 165 11.65 -12.41 -1.78
C ALA A 165 11.40 -11.49 -2.98
N GLY A 166 11.89 -10.24 -2.93
CA GLY A 166 11.78 -9.27 -4.01
C GLY A 166 10.70 -8.20 -3.80
N LEU A 167 10.12 -8.10 -2.61
CA LEU A 167 9.19 -7.02 -2.28
C LEU A 167 9.92 -5.68 -2.18
N THR A 168 9.24 -4.63 -2.63
CA THR A 168 9.57 -3.26 -2.25
C THR A 168 9.20 -3.06 -0.77
N ILE A 169 10.15 -2.58 0.03
CA ILE A 169 9.96 -2.43 1.48
C ILE A 169 9.57 -0.99 1.81
N GLU A 170 8.37 -0.81 2.34
CA GLU A 170 7.81 0.46 2.80
C GLU A 170 8.09 0.65 4.30
N ILE A 171 9.24 1.22 4.62
CA ILE A 171 9.72 1.33 6.00
C ILE A 171 8.90 2.39 6.77
N ARG A 172 7.96 1.93 7.61
CA ARG A 172 7.14 2.82 8.46
C ARG A 172 7.81 3.17 9.79
N GLY A 173 7.41 4.31 10.36
CA GLY A 173 7.85 4.78 11.68
C GLY A 173 6.91 4.42 12.83
N SER A 174 5.72 3.88 12.54
CA SER A 174 4.73 3.45 13.52
C SER A 174 5.07 2.06 14.12
N PRO A 175 4.55 1.72 15.31
CA PRO A 175 4.85 0.47 16.02
C PRO A 175 4.58 -0.80 15.18
N PRO A 176 5.13 -1.98 15.56
CA PRO A 176 5.77 -2.28 16.86
C PRO A 176 7.24 -1.88 17.01
N LEU A 177 7.91 -1.37 15.97
CA LEU A 177 9.35 -1.08 16.02
C LEU A 177 9.62 0.40 15.75
N SER A 178 10.24 1.09 16.72
CA SER A 178 10.65 2.49 16.51
C SER A 178 11.66 2.61 15.36
N ALA A 179 11.48 3.61 14.48
CA ALA A 179 12.29 3.84 13.28
C ALA A 179 13.82 3.89 13.52
N ALA A 180 14.27 4.22 14.74
CA ALA A 180 15.67 4.41 15.08
C ALA A 180 16.49 3.10 15.15
N GLY A 181 15.92 2.02 15.73
CA GLY A 181 16.59 0.72 15.78
C GLY A 181 16.59 0.04 14.40
N TYR A 182 15.44 0.07 13.74
CA TYR A 182 15.22 -0.58 12.46
C TYR A 182 16.06 -0.01 11.31
N ARG A 183 16.15 1.34 11.16
CA ARG A 183 16.99 1.94 10.10
C ARG A 183 18.45 1.52 10.20
N ARG A 184 18.95 1.29 11.40
CA ARG A 184 20.32 0.84 11.62
C ARG A 184 20.45 -0.64 11.24
N ASP A 185 19.56 -1.48 11.75
CA ASP A 185 19.68 -2.94 11.60
C ASP A 185 19.40 -3.39 10.15
N VAL A 186 18.43 -2.79 9.47
CA VAL A 186 18.17 -3.04 8.05
C VAL A 186 19.24 -2.45 7.16
N LYS A 187 19.76 -1.24 7.43
CA LYS A 187 20.94 -0.74 6.68
C LYS A 187 22.14 -1.68 6.83
N ASN A 188 22.40 -2.18 8.04
CA ASN A 188 23.52 -3.08 8.31
C ASN A 188 23.33 -4.43 7.60
N ALA A 189 22.11 -4.97 7.60
CA ALA A 189 21.83 -6.25 6.97
C ALA A 189 21.66 -6.17 5.43
N ALA A 190 21.25 -5.03 4.88
CA ALA A 190 21.17 -4.78 3.44
C ALA A 190 22.50 -4.30 2.83
N ALA A 191 23.45 -3.82 3.63
CA ALA A 191 24.76 -3.35 3.16
C ALA A 191 25.52 -4.38 2.28
N PRO A 192 25.56 -5.69 2.60
CA PRO A 192 26.18 -6.69 1.73
C PRO A 192 25.45 -6.88 0.39
N LEU A 193 24.12 -6.78 0.38
CA LEU A 193 23.29 -6.92 -0.83
C LEU A 193 23.50 -5.74 -1.78
N LEU A 194 23.62 -4.52 -1.24
CA LEU A 194 23.88 -3.30 -2.01
C LEU A 194 25.34 -3.21 -2.50
N ALA A 195 26.30 -3.80 -1.77
CA ALA A 195 27.71 -3.83 -2.16
C ALA A 195 27.95 -4.71 -3.40
N ASN A 196 27.22 -5.82 -3.54
CA ASN A 196 27.37 -6.74 -4.69
C ASN A 196 26.87 -6.14 -6.02
N HIS A 197 25.97 -5.15 -6.00
CA HIS A 197 25.52 -4.46 -7.21
C HIS A 197 26.58 -3.52 -7.84
N ARG A 198 27.68 -3.22 -7.14
CA ARG A 198 28.78 -2.41 -7.68
C ARG A 198 29.88 -3.21 -8.38
N LEU A 199 29.81 -4.54 -8.39
CA LEU A 199 30.81 -5.41 -9.01
C LEU A 199 30.43 -5.89 -10.43
N HIS A 200 29.26 -5.48 -10.94
CA HIS A 200 28.77 -5.83 -12.29
C HIS A 200 28.41 -4.61 -13.15
N ARG A 201 29.09 -3.47 -12.96
CA ARG A 201 29.08 -2.36 -13.91
C ARG A 201 30.47 -2.11 -14.46
#